data_AF-A0A7L2QKK1-F1
#
_entry.id   AF-A0A7L2QKK1-F1
#
_cell.length_a   1.000
_cell.length_b   1.000
_cell.length_c   1.000
_cell.angle_alpha   90.00
_cell.angle_beta   90.00
_cell.angle_gamma   90.00
#
_symmetry.space_group_name_H-M   'P 1'
#
loop_
_entity.id
_entity.type
_entity.pdbx_description
1 polymer ?
#
loop_
_entity_poly.entity_id
_entity_poly.type
_entity_poly.pdbx_seq_one_letter_code
_entity_poly.pdbx_strand_id
1 'polypeptide(L)' 'PLAGKAQEALQERYLVASLLGRSGFGSVFSATRLLDGALVAIKKVPRNCVRHWGKL' A
#
# COMPACT_ATOMS: atom_id res chain seq x y z
N PRO A 1 -15.02 5.82 -7.66
CA PRO A 1 -14.80 4.60 -8.49
C PRO A 1 -13.33 4.23 -8.78
N LEU A 2 -12.37 5.17 -8.80
CA LEU A 2 -10.95 4.89 -9.13
C LEU A 2 -10.18 4.05 -8.09
N ALA A 3 -10.55 4.13 -6.80
CA ALA A 3 -9.88 3.39 -5.73
C ALA A 3 -10.03 1.86 -5.88
N GLY A 4 -11.13 1.38 -6.49
CA GLY A 4 -11.36 -0.05 -6.72
C GLY A 4 -10.36 -0.64 -7.72
N LYS A 5 -10.05 0.07 -8.80
CA LYS A 5 -9.12 -0.39 -9.84
C LYS A 5 -7.67 -0.46 -9.36
N ALA A 6 -7.24 0.49 -8.55
CA ALA A 6 -5.91 0.45 -7.94
C ALA A 6 -5.78 -0.69 -6.93
N GLN A 7 -6.85 -1.00 -6.19
CA GLN A 7 -6.88 -2.11 -5.25
C GLN A 7 -6.81 -3.46 -5.97
N GLU A 8 -7.56 -3.62 -7.07
CA GLU A 8 -7.54 -4.80 -7.93
C GLU A 8 -6.13 -5.06 -8.49
N ALA A 9 -5.52 -4.05 -9.11
CA ALA A 9 -4.15 -4.15 -9.63
C ALA A 9 -3.07 -4.42 -8.56
N LEU A 10 -3.31 -4.00 -7.31
CA LEU A 10 -2.42 -4.30 -6.18
C LEU A 10 -2.54 -5.78 -5.79
N GLN A 11 -3.76 -6.31 -5.72
CA GLN A 11 -4.04 -7.70 -5.35
C GLN A 11 -3.52 -8.69 -6.41
N GLU A 12 -3.48 -8.31 -7.69
CA GLU A 12 -2.86 -9.10 -8.76
C GLU A 12 -1.35 -9.27 -8.62
N ARG A 13 -0.66 -8.39 -7.87
CA ARG A 13 0.81 -8.37 -7.76
C ARG A 13 1.33 -8.74 -6.38
N TYR A 14 0.50 -8.58 -5.35
CA TYR A 14 0.89 -8.76 -3.97
C TYR A 14 -0.19 -9.50 -3.18
N LEU A 15 0.23 -10.53 -2.46
CA LEU A 15 -0.56 -11.11 -1.39
C LEU A 15 -0.42 -10.23 -0.15
N VAL A 16 -1.40 -9.36 0.10
CA VAL A 16 -1.43 -8.49 1.29
C VAL A 16 -1.89 -9.30 2.50
N ALA A 17 -1.15 -9.19 3.60
CA ALA A 17 -1.41 -9.88 4.85
C ALA A 17 -1.68 -8.89 5.99
N SER A 18 -1.19 -9.18 7.20
CA SER A 18 -1.55 -8.49 8.43
C SER A 18 -1.02 -7.06 8.51
N LEU A 19 -1.74 -6.22 9.28
CA LEU A 19 -1.26 -4.90 9.67
C LEU A 19 -0.03 -5.03 10.58
N LEU A 20 1.07 -4.38 10.20
CA LEU A 20 2.30 -4.29 11.00
C LEU A 20 2.29 -3.07 11.90
N GLY A 21 1.66 -1.97 11.48
CA GLY A 21 1.59 -0.76 12.28
C GLY A 21 0.71 0.34 11.69
N ARG A 22 0.20 1.21 12.56
CA ARG A 22 -0.62 2.37 12.19
C ARG A 22 -0.26 3.57 13.07
N SER A 23 -0.03 4.73 12.45
CA SER A 23 0.25 6.00 13.14
C SER A 23 -0.01 7.19 12.21
N GLY A 24 0.44 8.40 12.56
CA GLY A 24 0.38 9.61 11.72
C GLY A 24 1.06 9.46 10.34
N PHE A 25 1.83 8.39 10.15
CA PHE A 25 2.43 8.02 8.87
C PHE A 25 1.53 7.18 7.95
N GLY A 26 0.32 6.81 8.38
CA GLY A 26 -0.59 5.91 7.65
C GLY A 26 -0.65 4.50 8.24
N SER A 27 -0.98 3.51 7.42
CA SER A 27 -1.00 2.07 7.80
C SER A 27 0.03 1.29 6.99
N VAL A 28 0.73 0.35 7.62
CA VAL A 28 1.73 -0.52 7.00
C VAL A 28 1.30 -1.97 7.16
N PHE A 29 1.29 -2.72 6.06
CA PHE A 29 0.90 -4.13 6.01
C PHE A 29 2.09 -4.99 5.58
N SER A 30 2.19 -6.21 6.09
CA SER A 30 3.04 -7.23 5.49
C SER A 30 2.44 -7.69 4.18
N ALA A 31 3.30 -8.06 3.23
CA ALA A 31 2.86 -8.65 1.98
C ALA A 31 3.96 -9.50 1.34
N THR A 32 3.54 -10.39 0.45
CA THR A 32 4.45 -11.15 -0.41
C THR A 32 4.24 -10.71 -1.85
N ARG A 33 5.31 -10.34 -2.55
CA ARG A 33 5.27 -10.06 -3.99
C ARG A 33 5.13 -11.37 -4.74
N LEU A 34 4.10 -11.49 -5.57
CA LEU A 34 3.76 -12.76 -6.23
C LEU A 34 4.78 -13.18 -7.28
N LEU A 35 5.44 -12.23 -7.93
CA LEU A 35 6.38 -12.50 -9.02
C LEU A 35 7.59 -13.33 -8.58
N ASP A 36 8.12 -13.05 -7.39
CA ASP A 36 9.40 -13.60 -6.92
C ASP A 36 9.36 -14.12 -5.47
N GLY A 37 8.20 -14.06 -4.81
CA GLY A 37 8.03 -14.49 -3.42
C GLY A 37 8.67 -13.55 -2.40
N ALA A 38 9.16 -12.37 -2.80
CA ALA A 38 9.85 -11.47 -1.89
C ALA A 38 8.89 -10.90 -0.83
N LEU A 39 9.34 -10.89 0.43
CA LEU A 39 8.64 -10.22 1.52
C LEU A 39 8.80 -8.70 1.38
N VAL A 40 7.67 -7.99 1.42
CA VAL A 40 7.63 -6.53 1.28
C VAL A 40 6.68 -5.92 2.31
N ALA A 41 6.81 -4.61 2.50
CA ALA A 41 5.85 -3.81 3.25
C ALA A 41 5.02 -2.96 2.29
N ILE A 42 3.71 -2.93 2.47
CA ILE A 42 2.80 -2.03 1.74
C ILE A 42 2.33 -0.94 2.67
N LYS A 43 2.70 0.31 2.36
CA LYS A 43 2.29 1.49 3.12
C LYS A 43 1.12 2.19 2.42
N LYS A 44 -0.02 2.30 3.11
CA LYS A 44 -1.20 3.05 2.68
C LYS A 44 -1.23 4.42 3.35
N VAL A 45 -1.20 5.48 2.56
CA VAL A 45 -1.32 6.87 3.00
C VAL A 45 -2.61 7.47 2.42
N PRO A 46 -3.58 7.89 3.25
CA PRO A 46 -4.76 8.61 2.76
C PRO A 46 -4.34 9.90 2.06
N ARG A 47 -4.88 10.14 0.86
CA ARG A 47 -4.49 11.31 0.03
C ARG A 47 -4.71 12.64 0.76
N ASN A 48 -5.78 12.75 1.52
CA ASN A 48 -6.11 13.93 2.34
C ASN A 48 -5.16 14.15 3.52
N CYS A 49 -4.32 13.17 3.87
CA CYS A 49 -3.29 13.30 4.91
C CYS A 49 -1.92 13.71 4.34
N VAL A 50 -1.77 13.82 3.02
CA VAL A 50 -0.52 14.25 2.38
C VAL A 50 -0.45 15.79 2.39
N ARG A 51 0.46 16.35 3.20
CA ARG A 51 0.62 17.80 3.38
C ARG A 51 1.49 18.47 2.33
N HIS A 52 2.44 17.73 1.77
CA HIS A 52 3.38 18.23 0.77
C HIS A 52 3.45 17.25 -0.39
N TRP A 53 3.21 17.77 -1.59
CA TRP A 53 3.44 17.06 -2.84
C TRP A 53 4.74 17.59 -3.44
N GLY A 54 5.57 16.69 -3.97
CA GLY A 54 6.70 17.12 -4.78
C GLY A 54 6.21 17.80 -6.06
N LYS A 55 6.96 18.79 -6.54
CA LYS A 55 6.80 19.28 -7.92
C LYS A 55 7.55 18.31 -8.83
N LEU A 56 6.92 17.95 -9.95
CA LEU A 56 7.55 17.17 -11.02
C LEU A 56 8.38 18.08 -11.92
#